data_AF-A0A1K2FAR5-F1
#
_entry.id   AF-A0A1K2FAR5-F1
#
_cell.length_a   1.000
_cell.length_b   1.000
_cell.length_c   1.000
_cell.angle_alpha   90.00
_cell.angle_beta   90.00
_cell.angle_gamma   90.00
#
_symmetry.space_group_name_H-M   'P 1'
#
loop_
_entity.id
_entity.type
_entity.pdbx_description
1 polymer ?
#
loop_
_entity_poly.entity_id
_entity_poly.type
_entity_poly.pdbx_seq_one_letter_code
_entity_poly.pdbx_strand_id
1 'polypeptide(L)' 'MLNRRPADVDPDVYAAIRAELEHQQSTLEMIASENFVPVAVMEIQAPS' A
#
# COMPACT_ATOMS: atom_id res chain seq x y z
N MET A 1 -14.29 -7.83 -15.64
CA MET A 1 -12.91 -7.26 -15.61
C MET A 1 -12.43 -6.89 -14.20
N LEU A 2 -13.33 -6.65 -13.24
CA LEU A 2 -13.02 -6.19 -11.86
C LEU A 2 -12.53 -7.25 -10.87
N ASN A 3 -12.51 -8.56 -11.22
CA ASN A 3 -12.09 -9.63 -10.31
C ASN A 3 -10.65 -10.13 -10.58
N ARG A 4 -9.83 -9.36 -11.28
CA ARG A 4 -8.42 -9.70 -11.50
C ARG A 4 -7.58 -9.13 -10.36
N ARG A 5 -6.61 -9.91 -9.88
CA ARG A 5 -5.72 -9.45 -8.80
C ARG A 5 -4.88 -8.28 -9.34
N PRO A 6 -4.54 -7.29 -8.51
CA PRO A 6 -3.72 -6.14 -8.94
C PRO A 6 -2.42 -6.55 -9.65
N ALA A 7 -1.77 -7.62 -9.17
CA ALA A 7 -0.57 -8.19 -9.77
C ALA A 7 -0.77 -8.72 -11.21
N ASP A 8 -2.00 -9.07 -11.61
CA ASP A 8 -2.32 -9.55 -12.95
C ASP A 8 -2.78 -8.40 -13.89
N VAL A 9 -3.00 -7.20 -13.35
CA VAL A 9 -3.45 -6.00 -14.08
C VAL A 9 -2.28 -5.08 -14.38
N ASP A 10 -1.42 -4.84 -13.39
CA ASP A 10 -0.20 -4.04 -13.53
C ASP A 10 0.90 -4.57 -12.57
N PRO A 11 1.75 -5.50 -13.04
CA PRO A 11 2.80 -6.12 -12.23
C PRO A 11 3.84 -5.11 -11.73
N ASP A 12 4.15 -4.08 -12.52
CA ASP A 12 5.20 -3.11 -12.20
C ASP A 12 4.75 -2.18 -11.06
N VAL A 13 3.49 -1.71 -11.12
CA VAL A 13 2.90 -0.94 -10.01
C VAL A 13 2.76 -1.79 -8.76
N TYR A 14 2.35 -3.06 -8.89
CA TYR A 14 2.26 -3.96 -7.75
C TYR A 14 3.62 -4.17 -7.06
N ALA A 15 4.69 -4.36 -7.84
CA ALA A 15 6.05 -4.50 -7.32
C ALA A 15 6.53 -3.22 -6.61
N ALA A 16 6.25 -2.05 -7.16
CA ALA A 16 6.60 -0.76 -6.55
C ALA A 16 5.90 -0.55 -5.19
N ILE A 17 4.59 -0.84 -5.11
CA ILE A 17 3.83 -0.75 -3.85
C ILE A 17 4.38 -1.73 -2.80
N ARG A 18 4.74 -2.95 -3.22
CA ARG A 18 5.33 -3.96 -2.33
C ARG A 18 6.69 -3.51 -1.77
N ALA A 19 7.56 -2.97 -2.61
CA ALA A 19 8.85 -2.45 -2.19
C ALA A 19 8.71 -1.28 -1.21
N GLU A 20 7.75 -0.39 -1.45
CA GLU A 20 7.46 0.74 -0.56
C GLU A 20 6.91 0.28 0.80
N LEU A 21 6.01 -0.71 0.81
CA LEU A 21 5.52 -1.30 2.06
C LEU A 21 6.66 -1.93 2.89
N GLU A 22 7.59 -2.62 2.25
CA GLU A 22 8.76 -3.20 2.92
C GLU A 22 9.71 -2.12 3.45
N HIS A 23 9.89 -1.01 2.72
CA HIS A 23 10.65 0.14 3.18
C HIS A 23 10.01 0.76 4.44
N GLN A 24 8.71 1.01 4.42
CA GLN A 24 7.97 1.57 5.56
C GLN A 24 7.98 0.67 6.81
N GLN A 25 8.02 -0.66 6.63
CA GLN A 25 8.07 -1.61 7.75
C GLN A 25 9.47 -1.80 8.33
N SER A 26 10.52 -1.51 7.54
CA SER A 26 11.91 -1.74 7.93
C SER A 26 12.65 -0.46 8.34
N THR A 27 12.07 0.71 8.05
CA THR A 27 12.64 2.03 8.35
C THR A 27 11.93 2.68 9.54
N LEU A 28 12.70 3.24 10.47
CA LEU A 28 12.17 4.12 11.50
C LEU A 28 11.89 5.50 10.89
N GLU A 29 10.65 5.72 10.46
CA GLU A 29 10.21 7.01 9.92
C GLU A 29 10.31 8.11 10.99
N MET A 30 11.21 9.07 10.79
CA MET A 30 11.39 10.24 11.68
C MET A 30 10.70 11.50 11.15
N ILE A 31 9.88 11.37 10.10
CA ILE A 31 9.13 12.47 9.52
C ILE A 31 7.91 12.73 10.43
N ALA A 32 7.97 13.78 11.24
CA ALA A 32 6.97 14.08 12.26
C ALA A 32 5.54 14.31 11.72
N SER A 33 5.37 14.56 10.42
CA SER A 33 4.07 14.74 9.76
C SER A 33 3.48 13.44 9.19
N GLU A 34 4.26 12.35 9.15
CA GLU A 34 3.80 11.07 8.63
C GLU A 34 3.27 10.18 9.75
N ASN A 35 2.25 9.39 9.43
CA ASN A 35 1.59 8.54 10.41
C ASN A 35 1.11 7.24 9.76
N PHE A 36 1.23 6.13 10.49
CA PHE A 36 0.71 4.84 10.06
C PHE A 36 -0.79 4.77 10.35
N VAL A 37 -1.59 4.78 9.28
CA VAL A 37 -3.05 4.81 9.40
C VAL A 37 -3.59 3.37 9.60
N PRO A 38 -4.59 3.15 10.49
CA PRO A 38 -5.22 1.84 10.64
C PRO A 38 -5.84 1.33 9.33
N VAL A 39 -5.81 0.01 9.13
CA VAL A 39 -6.36 -0.67 7.93
C VAL A 39 -7.82 -0.28 7.66
N ALA A 40 -8.63 -0.13 8.71
CA ALA A 40 -10.03 0.26 8.59
C ALA A 40 -10.25 1.62 7.88
N VAL A 41 -9.29 2.53 7.94
CA VAL A 41 -9.37 3.81 7.23
C VAL A 41 -8.98 3.63 5.76
N MET A 42 -8.01 2.76 5.46
CA MET A 42 -7.62 2.44 4.08
C MET A 42 -8.76 1.74 3.32
N GLU A 43 -9.50 0.83 3.98
CA GLU A 43 -10.65 0.14 3.39
C GLU A 43 -11.79 1.09 2.98
N ILE A 44 -11.96 2.21 3.67
CA ILE A 44 -12.96 3.23 3.31
C ILE A 44 -12.55 4.00 2.06
N GLN A 45 -11.23 4.18 1.86
CA GLN A 45 -10.70 4.94 0.72
C GLN A 45 -10.71 4.13 -0.58
N ALA A 46 -10.53 2.82 -0.48
CA ALA A 46 -10.67 1.89 -1.59
C ALA A 46 -11.61 0.74 -1.16
N PRO A 47 -12.93 0.98 -1.19
CA PRO A 47 -13.90 -0.04 -0.83
C PRO A 47 -13.79 -1.21 -1.81
N SER A 48 -13.88 -2.43 -1.26
CA SER A 48 -13.86 -3.67 -2.04
C SER A 48 -14.91 -3.71 -3.15
#